data_AF-A0A1F4B3G2-F1
#
_entry.id   AF-A0A1F4B3G2-F1
#
_cell.length_a   1.000
_cell.length_b   1.000
_cell.length_c   1.000
_cell.angle_alpha   90.00
_cell.angle_beta   90.00
_cell.angle_gamma   90.00
#
_symmetry.space_group_name_H-M   'P 1'
#
loop_
_entity.id
_entity.type
_entity.pdbx_description
1 polymer ?
#
loop_
_entity_poly.entity_id
_entity_poly.type
_entity_poly.pdbx_seq_one_letter_code
_entity_poly.pdbx_strand_id
1 'polypeptide(L)' 'MNAIYKWGAITFGVGIALVILEIYFASKKKEGIEPQDKTRIWGIFKLSLFASGLVMLLIWMAE' A
#
# COMPACT_ATOMS: atom_id res chain seq x y z
N MET A 1 -11.85 18.80 7.71
CA MET A 1 -11.12 17.87 6.84
C MET A 1 -12.12 16.82 6.39
N ASN A 2 -12.47 16.77 5.10
CA ASN A 2 -13.49 15.86 4.57
C ASN A 2 -13.13 14.41 4.88
N ALA A 3 -14.11 13.61 5.30
CA ALA A 3 -13.90 12.22 5.73
C ALA A 3 -13.16 11.39 4.66
N ILE A 4 -13.47 11.66 3.39
CA ILE A 4 -12.79 11.11 2.20
C ILE A 4 -11.27 11.28 2.27
N TYR A 5 -10.78 12.50 2.51
CA TYR A 5 -9.34 12.76 2.53
C TYR A 5 -8.65 12.17 3.76
N LYS A 6 -9.33 12.16 4.92
CA LYS A 6 -8.77 11.60 6.16
C LYS A 6 -8.60 10.09 6.05
N TRP A 7 -9.65 9.38 5.63
CA TRP A 7 -9.60 7.93 5.50
C TRP A 7 -8.77 7.48 4.30
N GLY A 8 -8.86 8.18 3.16
CA GLY A 8 -8.00 7.93 2.01
C GLY A 8 -6.51 8.05 2.34
N ALA A 9 -6.12 9.11 3.07
CA ALA A 9 -4.72 9.30 3.50
C ALA A 9 -4.25 8.21 4.47
N ILE A 10 -5.11 7.75 5.40
CA ILE A 10 -4.78 6.66 6.33
C ILE A 10 -4.58 5.34 5.57
N THR A 11 -5.51 4.98 4.68
CA THR A 11 -5.42 3.74 3.90
C THR A 11 -4.19 3.74 2.99
N PHE A 12 -3.90 4.87 2.34
CA PHE A 12 -2.68 5.03 1.56
C PHE A 12 -1.41 4.92 2.42
N GLY A 13 -1.40 5.57 3.59
CA GLY A 13 -0.27 5.54 4.53
C GLY A 13 0.03 4.12 5.04
N VAL A 14 -1.01 3.35 5.39
CA VAL A 14 -0.86 1.94 5.79
C VAL A 14 -0.32 1.09 4.63
N GLY A 15 -0.84 1.32 3.42
CA GLY A 15 -0.37 0.62 2.23
C GLY A 15 1.09 0.88 1.89
N ILE A 16 1.55 2.13 2.00
CA ILE A 16 2.96 2.51 1.84
C ILE A 16 3.82 1.89 2.95
N ALA A 17 3.35 1.89 4.21
CA ALA A 17 4.07 1.30 5.32
C ALA A 17 4.34 -0.21 5.09
N LEU A 18 3.37 -0.95 4.55
CA LEU A 18 3.53 -2.36 4.19
C LEU A 18 4.58 -2.57 3.10
N VAL A 19 4.60 -1.70 2.08
CA VAL A 19 5.61 -1.74 1.00
C VAL A 19 7.01 -1.51 1.56
N ILE A 20 7.18 -0.51 2.43
CA ILE A 20 8.46 -0.23 3.10
C ILE A 20 8.90 -1.40 3.97
N LEU A 21 7.97 -2.01 4.70
CA LEU A 21 8.23 -3.19 5.53
C LEU A 21 8.73 -4.36 4.67
N GLU A 22 8.12 -4.59 3.53
CA GLU A 22 8.50 -5.67 2.62
C GLU A 22 9.88 -5.43 1.99
N ILE A 23 10.19 -4.18 1.61
CA ILE A 23 11.52 -3.77 1.16
C ILE A 23 12.56 -3.98 2.27
N TYR A 24 12.22 -3.65 3.52
CA TYR A 24 13.11 -3.84 4.67
C TYR A 24 13.42 -5.32 4.92
N PHE A 25 12.40 -6.18 4.88
CA PHE A 25 12.57 -7.62 5.02
C PHE A 25 13.38 -8.22 3.86
N ALA A 26 13.11 -7.81 2.61
CA ALA A 26 13.85 -8.26 1.45
C ALA A 26 15.33 -7.81 1.52
N SER A 27 15.61 -6.60 2.00
CA SER A 27 16.98 -6.08 2.18
C SER A 27 17.73 -6.78 3.32
N LYS A 28 17.02 -7.38 4.29
CA LYS A 28 17.59 -8.17 5.39
C LYS A 28 17.86 -9.62 5.00
N LYS A 29 17.37 -10.11 3.85
CA LYS A 29 17.66 -11.47 3.38
C LYS A 29 19.14 -11.60 3.03
N LYS A 30 19.75 -12.71 3.48
CA LYS A 30 21.16 -13.03 3.20
C LYS A 30 21.43 -13.27 1.70
N GLU A 31 20.40 -13.58 0.94
CA GLU A 31 20.43 -13.90 -0.49
C GLU A 31 20.29 -12.65 -1.39
N GLY A 32 20.09 -11.47 -0.78
CA GLY A 32 19.82 -10.22 -1.49
C GLY A 32 18.36 -10.08 -1.95
N ILE A 33 18.09 -9.06 -2.77
CA ILE A 33 16.74 -8.81 -3.31
C ILE A 33 16.52 -9.71 -4.52
N GLU A 34 15.70 -10.75 -4.35
CA GLU A 34 15.29 -11.63 -5.45
C GLU A 34 14.27 -10.94 -6.39
N PRO A 35 14.21 -11.36 -7.67
CA PRO A 35 13.18 -10.88 -8.60
C PRO A 35 11.75 -11.21 -8.14
N GLN A 36 11.57 -12.27 -7.34
CA GLN A 36 10.29 -12.60 -6.73
C GLN A 36 9.87 -11.56 -5.68
N ASP A 37 10.81 -11.08 -4.86
CA ASP A 37 10.54 -10.02 -3.87
C ASP A 37 10.12 -8.72 -4.55
N LYS A 38 10.77 -8.35 -5.66
CA LYS A 38 10.37 -7.17 -6.46
C LYS A 38 8.95 -7.29 -7.00
N THR A 39 8.58 -8.47 -7.49
CA THR A 39 7.23 -8.73 -8.02
C THR A 39 6.19 -8.61 -6.91
N ARG A 40 6.51 -9.12 -5.72
CA ARG A 40 5.65 -9.07 -4.54
C ARG A 40 5.46 -7.64 -4.03
N ILE A 41 6.55 -6.88 -3.86
CA ILE A 41 6.55 -5.46 -3.47
C ILE A 41 5.68 -4.64 -4.43
N TRP A 42 5.83 -4.87 -5.73
CA TRP A 42 5.04 -4.15 -6.73
C TRP A 42 3.57 -4.57 -6.73
N GLY A 43 3.29 -5.84 -6.42
CA GLY A 43 1.94 -6.35 -6.16
C GLY A 43 1.28 -5.66 -4.96
N ILE A 44 1.98 -5.56 -3.82
CA ILE A 44 1.48 -4.87 -2.62
C ILE A 44 1.28 -3.38 -2.92
N PHE A 45 2.21 -2.73 -3.62
CA PHE A 45 2.06 -1.32 -3.98
C PHE A 45 0.79 -1.06 -4.81
N LYS A 46 0.52 -1.91 -5.81
CA LYS A 46 -0.71 -1.85 -6.60
C LYS A 46 -1.96 -2.14 -5.78
N LEU A 47 -1.90 -3.15 -4.90
CA LEU A 47 -3.02 -3.51 -4.03
C LEU A 47 -3.37 -2.36 -3.09
N SER A 48 -2.35 -1.71 -2.51
CA SER A 48 -2.47 -0.54 -1.65
C SER A 48 -3.07 0.66 -2.37
N LEU A 49 -2.64 0.95 -3.61
CA LEU A 49 -3.24 1.99 -4.45
C LEU A 49 -4.71 1.69 -4.77
N PHE A 50 -5.01 0.43 -5.13
CA PHE A 50 -6.36 0.00 -5.42
C PHE A 50 -7.27 0.10 -4.18
N ALA A 51 -6.82 -0.40 -3.03
CA ALA A 51 -7.55 -0.34 -1.77
C ALA A 51 -7.80 1.11 -1.33
N SER A 52 -6.79 1.98 -1.46
CA SER A 52 -6.95 3.40 -1.15
C SER A 52 -7.97 4.09 -2.07
N GLY A 53 -7.92 3.82 -3.38
CA GLY A 53 -8.90 4.34 -4.33
C GLY A 53 -10.31 3.83 -4.05
N LEU A 54 -10.44 2.55 -3.70
CA LEU A 54 -11.71 1.90 -3.37
C LEU A 54 -12.33 2.50 -2.11
N VAL A 55 -11.54 2.75 -1.05
CA VAL A 55 -12.02 3.43 0.16
C VAL A 55 -12.51 4.85 -0.16
N MET A 56 -11.77 5.62 -0.95
CA MET A 56 -12.21 6.97 -1.34
C MET A 56 -13.49 6.93 -2.17
N LEU A 57 -13.62 5.96 -3.09
CA LEU A 57 -14.81 5.77 -3.92
C LEU A 57 -16.03 5.36 -3.08
N LEU A 58 -15.86 4.42 -2.14
CA LEU A 58 -16.93 3.99 -1.23
C LEU A 58 -17.43 5.14 -0.35
N ILE A 59 -16.52 5.96 0.19
CA ILE A 59 -16.92 7.11 1.01
C ILE A 59 -17.63 8.14 0.13
N TRP A 60 -17.16 8.36 -1.09
CA TRP A 60 -17.82 9.28 -2.02
C TRP A 60 -19.21 8.80 -2.47
N MET A 61 -19.44 7.49 -2.63
CA MET A 61 -20.77 6.94 -2.90
C MET A 61 -21.68 6.91 -1.66
N ALA A 62 -21.11 6.95 -0.47
CA ALA A 62 -21.85 6.97 0.79
C ALA A 62 -22.29 8.39 1.22
N GLU A 63 -21.77 9.41 0.54
CA GLU A 63 -22.09 10.83 0.72
C GLU A 63 -23.17 11.28 -0.26
#